data_AF-A0A349J730-F1
#
_entry.id   AF-A0A349J730-F1
#
_cell.length_a   1.000
_cell.length_b   1.000
_cell.length_c   1.000
_cell.angle_alpha   90.00
_cell.angle_beta   90.00
_cell.angle_gamma   90.00
#
_symmetry.space_group_name_H-M   'P 1'
#
loop_
_entity.id
_entity.type
_entity.pdbx_description
1 polymer ?
#
loop_
_entity_poly.entity_id
_entity_poly.type
_entity_poly.pdbx_seq_one_letter_code
_entity_poly.pdbx_strand_id
1 'polypeptide(L)'
;MLITPGFKPHQRAEAERLLALHHGDAARTYDVVRQQFAVLQSRSQLLLTLATITLTITGFSGPQIARSGDFARITMAVGLALVLAAVLVLLSGLRVKWLSQFDAGTPEANLTEAIAYRDRKTMRFQVEIVLLGLGIAAYVSAVIAYVLA
;
A
#
# COMPACT_ATOMS: atom_id res chain seq x y z
N MET A 1 17.93 19.78 -0.73
CA MET A 1 18.75 19.08 -1.75
C MET A 1 18.61 17.58 -1.52
N LEU A 2 17.56 16.97 -2.08
CA LEU A 2 17.36 15.51 -2.01
C LEU A 2 17.94 14.93 -3.29
N ILE A 3 18.94 14.07 -3.13
CA ILE A 3 19.53 13.25 -4.19
C ILE A 3 18.40 12.47 -4.84
N THR A 4 17.94 12.88 -6.03
CA THR A 4 17.10 12.04 -6.87
C THR A 4 18.03 11.00 -7.51
N PRO A 5 17.99 9.72 -7.10
CA PRO A 5 18.66 8.68 -7.87
C PRO A 5 18.09 8.75 -9.29
N GLY A 6 18.96 8.67 -10.30
CA GLY A 6 18.58 8.87 -11.70
C GLY A 6 17.26 8.16 -12.04
N PHE A 7 16.34 8.88 -12.67
CA PHE A 7 15.05 8.34 -13.07
C PHE A 7 15.25 7.06 -13.89
N LYS A 8 14.42 6.04 -13.63
CA LYS A 8 14.46 4.83 -14.44
C LYS A 8 14.01 5.19 -15.87
N PRO A 9 14.59 4.58 -16.93
CA PRO A 9 14.27 4.93 -18.31
C PRO A 9 12.76 4.85 -18.64
N HIS A 10 12.04 3.91 -18.04
CA HIS A 10 10.60 3.76 -18.24
C HIS A 10 9.78 4.93 -17.69
N GLN A 11 10.27 5.65 -16.67
CA GLN A 11 9.54 6.74 -16.02
C GLN A 11 9.50 7.99 -16.89
N ARG A 12 10.63 8.28 -17.56
CA ARG A 12 10.71 9.37 -18.55
C ARG A 12 9.89 9.03 -19.78
N ALA A 13 10.07 7.82 -20.32
CA ALA A 13 9.31 7.36 -21.48
C ALA A 13 7.79 7.36 -21.24
N GLU A 14 7.33 7.06 -20.02
CA GLU A 14 5.93 7.18 -19.65
C GLU A 14 5.47 8.65 -19.58
N ALA A 15 6.26 9.55 -18.98
CA ALA A 15 5.96 10.98 -18.94
C ALA A 15 5.83 11.59 -20.35
N GLU A 16 6.80 11.30 -21.22
CA GLU A 16 6.80 11.71 -22.63
C GLU A 16 5.57 11.18 -23.36
N ARG A 17 5.25 9.88 -23.19
CA ARG A 17 4.09 9.26 -23.83
C ARG A 17 2.78 9.87 -23.34
N LEU A 18 2.64 10.12 -22.04
CA LEU A 18 1.43 10.75 -21.48
C LEU A 18 1.25 12.19 -21.98
N LEU A 19 2.32 12.98 -22.04
CA LEU A 19 2.28 14.32 -22.63
C LEU A 19 1.90 14.26 -24.12
N ALA A 20 2.48 13.33 -24.89
CA ALA A 20 2.15 13.16 -26.30
C ALA A 20 0.67 12.79 -26.52
N LEU A 21 0.12 11.89 -25.69
CA LEU A 21 -1.30 11.51 -25.73
C LEU A 21 -2.26 12.67 -25.43
N HIS A 22 -1.78 13.68 -24.69
CA HIS A 22 -2.54 14.88 -24.38
C HIS A 22 -2.08 16.11 -25.18
N HIS A 23 -1.37 15.92 -26.29
CA HIS A 23 -0.90 16.99 -27.18
C HIS A 23 -0.09 18.09 -26.46
N GLY A 24 0.68 17.71 -25.44
CA GLY A 24 1.49 18.64 -24.64
C GLY A 24 0.70 19.37 -23.54
N ASP A 25 -0.58 19.07 -23.35
CA ASP A 25 -1.38 19.62 -22.24
C ASP A 25 -0.92 19.01 -20.91
N ALA A 26 0.00 19.71 -20.26
CA ALA A 26 0.55 19.32 -18.97
C ALA A 26 -0.53 19.25 -17.88
N ALA A 27 -1.47 20.19 -17.85
CA ALA A 27 -2.50 20.25 -16.81
C ALA A 27 -3.39 19.00 -16.85
N ARG A 28 -3.89 18.65 -18.05
CA ARG A 28 -4.66 17.42 -18.25
C ARG A 28 -3.85 16.16 -17.91
N THR A 29 -2.57 16.16 -18.24
CA THR A 29 -1.67 15.04 -17.93
C THR A 29 -1.48 14.87 -16.41
N TYR A 30 -1.33 15.96 -15.67
CA TYR A 30 -1.27 15.92 -14.21
C TYR A 30 -2.55 15.38 -13.59
N ASP A 31 -3.72 15.73 -14.14
CA ASP A 31 -4.99 15.20 -13.64
C ASP A 31 -5.10 13.69 -13.80
N VAL A 32 -4.60 13.13 -14.90
CA VAL A 32 -4.53 11.67 -15.09
C VAL A 32 -3.62 11.03 -14.03
N VAL A 33 -2.43 11.58 -13.80
CA VAL A 33 -1.51 11.07 -12.77
C VAL A 33 -2.13 11.20 -11.37
N ARG A 34 -2.83 12.30 -11.09
CA ARG A 34 -3.58 12.51 -9.84
C ARG A 34 -4.66 11.45 -9.65
N GLN A 35 -5.39 11.07 -10.69
CA GLN A 35 -6.39 9.99 -10.63
C GLN A 35 -5.74 8.65 -10.27
N GLN A 36 -4.56 8.33 -10.80
CA GLN A 36 -3.82 7.12 -10.43
C GLN A 36 -3.46 7.10 -8.93
N PHE A 37 -3.02 8.23 -8.37
CA PHE A 37 -2.79 8.35 -6.93
C PHE A 37 -4.08 8.18 -6.11
N ALA A 38 -5.21 8.69 -6.59
CA ALA A 38 -6.50 8.51 -5.94
C ALA A 38 -6.90 7.01 -5.89
N VAL A 39 -6.63 6.25 -6.96
CA VAL A 39 -6.84 4.80 -6.99
C VAL A 39 -5.98 4.10 -5.94
N LEU A 40 -4.69 4.44 -5.83
CA LEU A 40 -3.81 3.88 -4.79
C LEU A 40 -4.34 4.19 -3.38
N GLN A 41 -4.79 5.43 -3.14
CA GLN A 41 -5.34 5.86 -1.86
C GLN A 41 -6.61 5.09 -1.50
N SER A 42 -7.54 4.93 -2.45
CA SER A 42 -8.78 4.18 -2.26
C SER A 42 -8.51 2.71 -1.92
N ARG A 43 -7.58 2.07 -2.63
CA ARG A 43 -7.18 0.68 -2.33
C ARG A 43 -6.55 0.53 -0.96
N SER A 44 -5.78 1.52 -0.51
CA SER A 44 -5.19 1.53 0.83
C SER A 44 -6.26 1.59 1.93
N GLN A 45 -7.36 2.33 1.72
CA GLN A 45 -8.47 2.35 2.67
C GLN A 45 -9.10 0.96 2.85
N LEU A 46 -9.27 0.20 1.76
CA LEU A 46 -9.79 -1.17 1.83
C LEU A 46 -8.89 -2.10 2.68
N LEU A 47 -7.57 -2.01 2.50
CA LEU A 47 -6.61 -2.79 3.30
C LEU A 47 -6.68 -2.40 4.79
N LEU A 48 -6.78 -1.10 5.09
CA LEU A 48 -6.93 -0.63 6.46
C LEU A 48 -8.23 -1.16 7.09
N THR A 49 -9.35 -1.12 6.35
CA THR A 49 -10.63 -1.69 6.81
C THR A 49 -10.52 -3.18 7.11
N LEU A 50 -9.89 -3.97 6.23
CA LEU A 50 -9.67 -5.41 6.45
C LEU A 50 -8.81 -5.68 7.70
N ALA A 51 -7.75 -4.90 7.88
CA ALA A 51 -6.91 -5.01 9.07
C ALA A 51 -7.69 -4.65 10.35
N THR A 52 -8.48 -3.57 10.32
CA THR A 52 -9.34 -3.16 11.44
C THR A 52 -10.33 -4.26 11.81
N ILE A 53 -11.04 -4.84 10.84
CA ILE A 53 -12.00 -5.92 11.08
C ILE A 53 -11.29 -7.15 11.68
N THR A 54 -10.12 -7.52 11.16
CA THR A 54 -9.35 -8.65 11.68
C THR A 54 -8.98 -8.43 13.15
N LEU A 55 -8.48 -7.24 13.49
CA LEU A 55 -8.11 -6.87 14.86
C LEU A 55 -9.31 -6.83 15.80
N THR A 56 -10.46 -6.31 15.36
CA THR A 56 -11.67 -6.23 16.20
C THR A 56 -12.28 -7.59 16.47
N ILE A 57 -12.43 -8.44 15.44
CA ILE A 57 -12.93 -9.81 15.62
C ILE A 57 -12.02 -10.57 16.57
N THR A 58 -10.70 -10.47 16.38
CA THR A 58 -9.73 -11.11 17.27
C THR A 58 -9.79 -10.56 18.69
N GLY A 59 -10.13 -9.28 18.88
CA GLY A 59 -10.34 -8.70 20.21
C GLY A 59 -11.48 -9.37 20.98
N PHE A 60 -12.53 -9.82 20.30
CA PHE A 60 -13.65 -10.52 20.93
C PHE A 60 -13.43 -12.03 21.07
N SER A 61 -13.03 -12.71 19.98
CA SER A 61 -12.91 -14.19 19.96
C SER A 61 -11.51 -14.70 20.28
N GLY A 62 -10.48 -13.87 20.17
CA GLY A 62 -9.08 -14.26 20.31
C GLY A 62 -8.72 -14.93 21.63
N PRO A 63 -9.19 -14.46 22.80
CA PRO A 63 -8.89 -15.14 24.07
C PRO A 63 -9.38 -16.58 24.14
N GLN A 64 -10.52 -16.90 23.51
CA GLN A 64 -11.04 -18.27 23.44
C GLN A 64 -10.19 -19.12 22.48
N ILE A 65 -9.89 -18.57 21.30
CA ILE A 65 -9.02 -19.21 20.28
C ILE A 65 -7.63 -19.51 20.84
N ALA A 66 -7.04 -18.59 21.61
CA ALA A 66 -5.72 -18.79 22.22
C ALA A 66 -5.68 -19.91 23.27
N ARG A 67 -6.84 -20.25 23.86
CA ARG A 67 -6.94 -21.25 24.93
C ARG A 67 -7.24 -22.66 24.39
N SER A 68 -7.65 -22.82 23.13
CA SER A 68 -7.97 -24.15 22.59
C SER A 68 -6.74 -25.00 22.30
N GLY A 69 -5.59 -24.38 22.07
CA GLY A 69 -4.34 -25.13 21.87
C GLY A 69 -3.17 -24.26 21.43
N ASP A 70 -1.98 -24.82 21.58
CA ASP A 70 -0.72 -24.13 21.27
C ASP A 70 -0.61 -23.74 19.79
N PHE A 71 -1.09 -24.61 18.89
CA PHE A 71 -1.08 -24.32 17.46
C PHE A 71 -1.93 -23.08 17.12
N ALA A 72 -3.18 -23.01 17.61
CA ALA A 72 -4.07 -21.88 17.39
C ALA A 72 -3.50 -20.59 18.01
N ARG A 73 -2.92 -20.70 19.21
CA ARG A 73 -2.28 -19.57 19.89
C ARG A 73 -1.10 -19.00 19.10
N ILE A 74 -0.18 -19.85 18.65
CA ILE A 74 1.04 -19.41 17.95
C ILE A 74 0.68 -18.83 16.57
N THR A 75 -0.15 -19.54 15.80
CA THR A 75 -0.53 -19.08 14.45
C THR A 75 -1.34 -17.78 14.50
N MET A 76 -2.21 -17.61 15.50
CA MET A 76 -2.90 -16.35 15.73
C MET A 76 -1.93 -15.22 16.09
N ALA A 77 -0.99 -15.45 17.01
CA ALA A 77 -0.03 -14.43 17.42
C ALA A 77 0.85 -13.96 16.24
N VAL A 78 1.35 -14.91 15.43
CA VAL A 78 2.12 -14.60 14.21
C VAL A 78 1.23 -13.85 13.20
N GLY A 79 0.00 -14.30 12.99
CA GLY A 79 -0.95 -13.65 12.09
C GLY A 79 -1.21 -12.19 12.48
N LEU A 80 -1.50 -11.93 13.75
CA LEU A 80 -1.71 -10.57 14.27
C LEU A 80 -0.46 -9.69 14.14
N ALA A 81 0.73 -10.23 14.41
CA ALA A 81 1.98 -9.50 14.25
C ALA A 81 2.21 -9.07 12.79
N LEU A 82 1.90 -9.96 11.83
CA LEU A 82 1.98 -9.64 10.40
C LEU A 82 0.93 -8.62 9.96
N VAL A 83 -0.31 -8.73 10.44
CA VAL A 83 -1.36 -7.72 10.20
C VAL A 83 -0.92 -6.36 10.74
N LEU A 84 -0.37 -6.31 11.95
CA LEU A 84 0.15 -5.07 12.54
C LEU A 84 1.31 -4.51 11.73
N ALA A 85 2.24 -5.35 11.28
CA ALA A 85 3.33 -4.92 10.40
C ALA A 85 2.81 -4.32 9.10
N ALA A 86 1.80 -4.94 8.46
CA ALA A 86 1.16 -4.42 7.26
C ALA A 86 0.53 -3.03 7.51
N VAL A 87 -0.17 -2.86 8.63
CA VAL A 87 -0.75 -1.56 9.03
C VAL A 87 0.33 -0.50 9.20
N LEU A 88 1.45 -0.82 9.86
CA LEU A 88 2.54 0.14 10.04
C LEU A 88 3.16 0.57 8.71
N VAL A 89 3.34 -0.35 7.77
CA VAL A 89 3.81 -0.03 6.41
C VAL A 89 2.81 0.89 5.71
N LEU A 90 1.52 0.56 5.77
CA LEU A 90 0.44 1.36 5.18
C LEU A 90 0.40 2.78 5.76
N LEU A 91 0.47 2.91 7.08
CA LEU A 91 0.50 4.21 7.76
C LEU A 91 1.74 5.03 7.38
N SER A 92 2.89 4.39 7.17
CA SER A 92 4.09 5.07 6.67
C SER A 92 3.90 5.62 5.24
N GLY A 93 3.03 4.97 4.46
CA GLY A 93 2.67 5.34 3.10
C GLY A 93 1.69 6.51 3.01
N LEU A 94 0.96 6.85 4.07
CA LEU A 94 -0.04 7.93 4.11
C LEU A 94 0.57 9.34 4.03
N ARG A 95 1.89 9.51 4.17
CA ARG A 95 2.53 10.81 3.92
C ARG A 95 2.32 11.20 2.45
N VAL A 96 1.52 12.24 2.24
CA VAL A 96 1.21 12.78 0.90
C VAL A 96 2.21 13.89 0.59
N LYS A 97 3.05 13.69 -0.44
CA LYS A 97 3.69 14.81 -1.16
C LYS A 97 2.67 15.31 -2.19
N TRP A 98 2.30 16.58 -2.11
CA TRP A 98 1.33 17.13 -3.06
C TRP A 98 1.96 17.25 -4.45
N LEU A 99 1.18 16.99 -5.51
CA LEU A 99 1.67 17.11 -6.89
C LEU A 99 2.17 18.54 -7.19
N SER A 100 1.61 19.55 -6.54
CA SER A 100 2.06 20.95 -6.62
C SER A 100 3.43 21.23 -6.01
N GLN A 101 4.02 20.28 -5.27
CA GLN A 101 5.34 20.41 -4.64
C GLN A 101 6.47 19.82 -5.51
N PHE A 102 6.16 19.37 -6.73
CA PHE A 102 7.18 18.95 -7.69
C PHE A 102 7.68 20.18 -8.46
N ASP A 103 8.97 20.47 -8.33
CA ASP A 103 9.63 21.65 -8.91
C ASP A 103 10.96 21.26 -9.58
N ALA A 104 10.84 20.39 -10.57
CA ALA A 104 11.93 19.89 -11.42
C ALA A 104 12.10 20.75 -12.71
N GLY A 105 11.53 21.96 -12.75
CA GLY A 105 11.78 22.98 -13.78
C GLY A 105 11.08 22.79 -15.14
N THR A 106 10.71 21.56 -15.53
CA THR A 106 9.93 21.31 -16.76
C THR A 106 8.71 20.42 -16.47
N PRO A 107 7.62 20.54 -17.26
CA PRO A 107 6.45 19.67 -17.11
C PRO A 107 6.78 18.18 -17.19
N GLU A 108 7.68 17.81 -18.11
CA GLU A 108 8.13 16.43 -18.28
C GLU A 108 8.93 15.93 -17.07
N ALA A 109 9.85 16.73 -16.54
CA ALA A 109 10.64 16.35 -15.37
C ALA A 109 9.76 16.21 -14.11
N ASN A 110 8.78 17.11 -13.94
CA ASN A 110 7.81 17.03 -12.85
C ASN A 110 6.93 15.78 -12.96
N LEU A 111 6.42 15.48 -14.15
CA LEU A 111 5.66 14.25 -14.40
C LEU A 111 6.51 13.01 -14.16
N THR A 112 7.78 13.03 -14.56
CA THR A 112 8.72 11.93 -14.29
C THR A 112 8.91 11.73 -12.79
N GLU A 113 9.06 12.80 -12.00
CA GLU A 113 9.17 12.69 -10.54
C GLU A 113 7.87 12.17 -9.90
N ALA A 114 6.72 12.62 -10.39
CA ALA A 114 5.41 12.15 -9.95
C ALA A 114 5.23 10.64 -10.24
N ILE A 115 5.59 10.18 -11.45
CA ILE A 115 5.55 8.76 -11.83
C ILE A 115 6.51 7.95 -10.96
N ALA A 116 7.72 8.43 -10.73
CA ALA A 116 8.67 7.76 -9.85
C ALA A 116 8.15 7.66 -8.40
N TYR A 117 7.44 8.70 -7.92
CA TYR A 117 6.79 8.69 -6.62
C TYR A 117 5.62 7.70 -6.57
N ARG A 118 4.81 7.61 -7.62
CA ARG A 118 3.74 6.61 -7.79
C ARG A 118 4.30 5.20 -7.72
N ASP A 119 5.33 4.88 -8.50
CA ASP A 119 5.94 3.56 -8.54
C ASP A 119 6.45 3.12 -7.16
N ARG A 120 7.09 4.04 -6.42
CA ARG A 120 7.52 3.77 -5.04
C ARG A 120 6.36 3.45 -4.12
N LYS A 121 5.22 4.16 -4.23
CA LYS A 121 4.01 3.85 -3.47
C LYS A 121 3.42 2.51 -3.89
N THR A 122 3.37 2.20 -5.18
CA THR A 122 2.89 0.90 -5.68
C THR A 122 3.72 -0.25 -5.12
N MET A 123 5.04 -0.12 -5.07
CA MET A 123 5.92 -1.16 -4.52
C MET A 123 5.66 -1.39 -3.02
N ARG A 124 5.46 -0.33 -2.23
CA ARG A 124 5.11 -0.45 -0.81
C ARG A 124 3.74 -1.10 -0.64
N PHE A 125 2.77 -0.70 -1.45
CA PHE A 125 1.44 -1.29 -1.46
C PHE A 125 1.46 -2.80 -1.76
N GLN A 126 2.36 -3.28 -2.63
CA GLN A 126 2.55 -4.72 -2.86
C GLN A 126 3.08 -5.44 -1.61
N VAL A 127 4.04 -4.84 -0.90
CA VAL A 127 4.53 -5.39 0.38
C VAL A 127 3.41 -5.44 1.42
N GLU A 128 2.57 -4.40 1.49
CA GLU A 128 1.40 -4.36 2.38
C GLU A 128 0.41 -5.48 2.09
N ILE A 129 0.09 -5.72 0.81
CA ILE A 129 -0.78 -6.82 0.39
C ILE A 129 -0.22 -8.17 0.85
N VAL A 130 1.07 -8.42 0.62
CA VAL A 130 1.70 -9.70 0.97
C VAL A 130 1.70 -9.90 2.50
N LEU A 131 2.11 -8.89 3.26
CA LEU A 131 2.11 -8.97 4.74
C LEU A 131 0.71 -9.19 5.29
N LEU A 132 -0.28 -8.43 4.81
CA LEU A 132 -1.66 -8.55 5.27
C LEU A 132 -2.24 -9.91 4.87
N GLY A 133 -1.99 -10.37 3.65
CA GLY A 133 -2.45 -11.66 3.15
C GLY A 133 -1.89 -12.83 3.97
N LEU A 134 -0.59 -12.84 4.24
CA LEU A 134 0.04 -13.84 5.10
C LEU A 134 -0.50 -13.77 6.54
N GLY A 135 -0.67 -12.56 7.08
CA GLY A 135 -1.21 -12.35 8.42
C GLY A 135 -2.64 -12.87 8.58
N ILE A 136 -3.52 -12.54 7.63
CA ILE A 136 -4.90 -13.03 7.59
C ILE A 136 -4.93 -14.55 7.41
N ALA A 137 -4.10 -15.12 6.52
CA ALA A 137 -4.04 -16.57 6.32
C ALA A 137 -3.62 -17.32 7.61
N ALA A 138 -2.62 -16.80 8.33
CA ALA A 138 -2.19 -17.37 9.61
C ALA A 138 -3.28 -17.24 10.69
N TYR A 139 -3.97 -16.10 10.76
CA TYR A 139 -5.11 -15.90 11.65
C TYR A 139 -6.27 -16.88 11.34
N VAL A 140 -6.65 -17.02 10.06
CA VAL A 140 -7.71 -17.95 9.64
C VAL A 140 -7.33 -19.39 9.97
N SER A 141 -6.06 -19.77 9.84
CA SER A 141 -5.58 -21.09 10.24
C SER A 141 -5.79 -21.35 11.73
N ALA A 142 -5.58 -20.34 12.58
CA ALA A 142 -5.87 -20.44 14.01
C ALA A 142 -7.36 -20.62 14.30
N VAL A 143 -8.22 -19.87 13.59
CA VAL A 143 -9.68 -20.00 13.71
C VAL A 143 -10.14 -21.39 13.30
N ILE A 144 -9.62 -21.94 12.20
CA ILE A 144 -9.94 -23.30 11.74
C ILE A 144 -9.51 -24.32 12.80
N ALA A 145 -8.30 -24.20 13.33
CA ALA A 145 -7.81 -25.09 14.39
C ALA A 145 -8.68 -25.01 15.65
N TYR A 146 -9.16 -23.82 16.02
CA TYR A 146 -10.10 -23.65 17.13
C TYR A 146 -11.44 -24.34 16.88
N VAL A 147 -11.98 -24.27 15.67
CA VAL A 147 -13.27 -24.89 15.32
C VAL A 147 -13.19 -26.42 15.24
N LEU A 148 -12.02 -26.96 14.89
CA LEU A 148 -11.79 -28.41 14.77
C LEU A 148 -11.32 -29.09 16.07
N ALA A 149 -10.94 -28.31 17.07
CA ALA A 149 -10.51 -28.79 18.38
C ALA A 149 -11.71 -29.04 19.31
#